data_AF-A0A819R488-F1
#
_entry.id   AF-A0A819R488-F1
#
_cell.length_a   1.000
_cell.length_b   1.000
_cell.length_c   1.000
_cell.angle_alpha   90.00
_cell.angle_beta   90.00
_cell.angle_gamma   90.00
#
_symmetry.space_group_name_H-M   'P 1'
#
loop_
_entity.id
_entity.type
_entity.pdbx_description
1 polymer ?
#
loop_
_entity_poly.entity_id
_entity_poly.type
_entity_poly.pdbx_seq_one_letter_code
_entity_poly.pdbx_strand_id
1 'polypeptide(L)'
;MSYMRRFLQGRTIFDELSKAFRLISKSIGRDWNRLYWQLPFYPTRGQEELSKDIKHVDEKYQRGDVFQDQAMEALNKWRRFHTRAKVDDLIHGLEQIRRFDILQLIERRIIKPKHLLNMDQQEIDPRKNEIDNLNRKLNRLFDKMRSGIITSRETYVYSTIGLDPLRSSTKSACVNGTNRIRPVRSISTDLEIYANDHKNQE
;
A
#
# COMPACT_ATOMS: atom_id res chain seq x y z
N MET A 1 -10.57 -29.33 6.19
CA MET A 1 -9.27 -29.20 6.87
C MET A 1 -8.33 -28.39 5.99
N SER A 2 -7.99 -27.20 6.46
CA SER A 2 -7.08 -26.25 5.83
C SER A 2 -5.64 -26.72 5.90
N TYR A 3 -4.91 -26.62 4.79
CA TYR A 3 -3.49 -26.30 4.84
C TYR A 3 -3.25 -25.10 3.93
N MET A 4 -3.23 -23.94 4.59
CA MET A 4 -2.60 -22.72 4.10
C MET A 4 -1.19 -23.03 3.61
N ARG A 5 -0.96 -22.96 2.29
CA ARG A 5 0.36 -22.56 1.78
C ARG A 5 0.39 -21.04 1.69
N ARG A 6 0.81 -20.41 2.79
CA ARG A 6 1.44 -19.10 2.77
C ARG A 6 2.65 -19.20 1.83
N PHE A 7 2.48 -18.77 0.59
CA PHE A 7 3.62 -18.57 -0.30
C PHE A 7 4.37 -17.35 0.18
N LEU A 8 5.56 -17.62 0.70
CA LEU A 8 6.59 -16.67 1.06
C LEU A 8 6.82 -15.70 -0.10
N GLN A 9 6.66 -14.42 0.19
CA GLN A 9 6.75 -13.33 -0.75
C GLN A 9 8.23 -13.00 -0.99
N GLY A 10 8.93 -13.87 -1.70
CA GLY A 10 10.22 -13.55 -2.30
C GLY A 10 10.00 -12.67 -3.53
N ARG A 11 9.89 -11.34 -3.35
CA ARG A 11 9.85 -10.41 -4.48
C ARG A 11 11.19 -10.47 -5.20
N THR A 12 11.21 -11.07 -6.38
CA THR A 12 12.41 -11.06 -7.22
C THR A 12 12.58 -9.64 -7.78
N ILE A 13 13.80 -9.09 -7.79
CA ILE A 13 14.12 -7.78 -8.41
C ILE A 13 13.62 -7.74 -9.87
N PHE A 14 13.58 -8.90 -10.52
CA PHE A 14 13.04 -9.12 -11.85
C PHE A 14 11.56 -8.74 -12.00
N ASP A 15 10.75 -8.86 -10.94
CA ASP A 15 9.34 -8.45 -10.96
C ASP A 15 9.18 -6.93 -11.03
N GLU A 16 10.08 -6.18 -10.41
CA GLU A 16 9.95 -4.72 -10.31
C GLU A 16 10.28 -4.03 -11.62
N LEU A 17 11.37 -4.44 -12.25
CA LEU A 17 11.76 -3.95 -13.57
C LEU A 17 10.72 -4.34 -14.62
N SER A 18 10.19 -5.56 -14.55
CA SER A 18 9.12 -6.00 -15.45
C SER A 18 7.81 -5.22 -15.24
N LYS A 19 7.48 -4.84 -14.00
CA LYS A 19 6.36 -3.95 -13.69
C LYS A 19 6.59 -2.54 -14.24
N ALA A 20 7.81 -2.02 -14.10
CA ALA A 20 8.20 -0.72 -14.67
C ALA A 20 8.04 -0.73 -16.19
N PHE A 21 8.50 -1.77 -16.88
CA PHE A 21 8.35 -1.90 -18.33
C PHE A 21 6.90 -1.85 -18.77
N ARG A 22 6.03 -2.63 -18.12
CA ARG A 22 4.58 -2.64 -18.43
C ARG A 22 3.92 -1.30 -18.19
N LEU A 23 4.40 -0.54 -17.22
CA LEU A 23 3.85 0.78 -16.91
C LEU A 23 4.32 1.79 -17.94
N ILE A 24 5.63 1.86 -18.19
CA ILE A 24 6.25 2.77 -19.17
C ILE A 24 5.68 2.52 -20.56
N SER A 25 5.60 1.25 -21.00
CA SER A 25 5.13 0.90 -22.34
C SER A 25 3.70 1.41 -22.60
N LYS A 26 2.84 1.40 -21.58
CA LYS A 26 1.46 1.87 -21.69
C LYS A 26 1.32 3.39 -21.78
N SER A 27 2.21 4.13 -21.12
CA SER A 27 2.09 5.59 -20.98
C SER A 27 2.97 6.39 -21.93
N ILE A 28 4.05 5.80 -22.44
CA ILE A 28 5.07 6.54 -23.18
C ILE A 28 4.63 6.93 -24.60
N GLY A 29 3.85 6.07 -25.27
CA GLY A 29 3.40 6.31 -26.64
C GLY A 29 4.58 6.49 -27.59
N ARG A 30 4.52 7.53 -28.44
CA ARG A 30 5.52 7.82 -29.49
C ARG A 30 6.91 8.16 -28.99
N ASP A 31 7.06 8.56 -27.72
CA ASP A 31 8.37 8.95 -27.14
C ASP A 31 9.24 7.74 -26.76
N TRP A 32 8.81 6.51 -27.03
CA TRP A 32 9.55 5.30 -26.67
C TRP A 32 10.94 5.26 -27.31
N ASN A 33 11.07 5.76 -28.53
CA ASN A 33 12.34 5.81 -29.25
C ASN A 33 13.32 6.78 -28.57
N ARG A 34 12.85 7.96 -28.14
CA ARG A 34 13.61 8.95 -27.39
C ARG A 34 14.10 8.38 -26.07
N LEU A 35 13.24 7.63 -25.36
CA LEU A 35 13.67 6.92 -24.16
C LEU A 35 14.79 5.94 -24.49
N TYR A 36 14.62 5.11 -25.52
CA TYR A 36 15.60 4.11 -25.92
C TYR A 36 16.99 4.70 -26.20
N TRP A 37 17.05 5.88 -26.81
CA TRP A 37 18.30 6.62 -27.04
C TRP A 37 19.02 7.04 -25.76
N GLN A 38 18.28 7.35 -24.69
CA GLN A 38 18.83 7.84 -23.43
C GLN A 38 19.20 6.71 -22.46
N LEU A 39 18.86 5.46 -22.77
CA LEU A 39 19.13 4.34 -21.90
C LEU A 39 20.63 3.98 -21.90
N PRO A 40 21.20 3.61 -20.74
CA PRO A 40 22.59 3.17 -20.66
C PRO A 40 22.73 1.74 -21.19
N PHE A 41 23.71 1.50 -22.07
CA PHE A 41 24.03 0.17 -22.62
C PHE A 41 25.43 -0.29 -22.20
N TYR A 42 25.57 -1.58 -21.88
CA TYR A 42 26.84 -2.20 -21.48
C TYR A 42 27.02 -3.55 -22.20
N PRO A 43 27.88 -3.64 -23.25
CA PRO A 43 28.83 -2.63 -23.72
C PRO A 43 28.15 -1.41 -24.37
N THR A 44 28.86 -0.28 -24.39
CA THR A 44 28.39 0.95 -25.04
C THR A 44 28.13 0.68 -26.52
N ARG A 45 26.92 1.01 -26.98
CA ARG A 45 26.54 0.86 -28.39
C ARG A 45 26.62 2.19 -29.11
N GLY A 46 27.07 2.15 -30.36
CA GLY A 46 27.11 3.33 -31.23
C GLY A 46 25.71 3.77 -31.68
N GLN A 47 25.61 5.00 -32.16
CA GLN A 47 24.33 5.57 -32.61
C GLN A 47 23.72 4.79 -33.80
N GLU A 48 24.55 4.29 -34.71
CA GLU A 48 24.07 3.50 -35.85
C GLU A 48 23.38 2.21 -35.42
N GLU A 49 23.91 1.54 -34.39
CA GLU A 49 23.35 0.30 -33.85
C GLU A 49 21.99 0.54 -33.19
N LEU A 50 21.87 1.63 -32.43
CA LEU A 50 20.58 2.05 -31.83
C LEU A 50 19.57 2.45 -32.92
N SER A 51 20.02 3.12 -33.98
CA SER A 51 19.16 3.48 -35.11
C SER A 51 18.64 2.23 -35.84
N LYS A 52 19.51 1.23 -36.08
CA LYS A 52 19.10 -0.06 -36.66
C LYS A 52 18.07 -0.76 -35.78
N ASP A 53 18.26 -0.74 -34.47
CA ASP A 53 17.32 -1.36 -33.55
C ASP A 53 15.94 -0.70 -33.55
N ILE A 54 15.92 0.63 -33.57
CA ILE A 54 14.67 1.39 -33.64
C ILE A 54 13.96 1.10 -34.96
N LYS A 55 14.67 1.15 -36.09
CA LYS A 55 14.12 0.79 -37.40
C LYS A 55 13.56 -0.63 -37.41
N HIS A 56 14.29 -1.59 -36.84
CA HIS A 56 13.81 -2.97 -36.77
C HIS A 56 12.53 -3.11 -35.94
N VAL A 57 12.42 -2.38 -34.82
CA VAL A 57 11.18 -2.34 -34.01
C VAL A 57 10.06 -1.65 -34.78
N ASP A 58 10.33 -0.54 -35.46
CA ASP A 58 9.33 0.15 -36.29
C ASP A 58 8.83 -0.74 -37.43
N GLU A 59 9.74 -1.42 -38.14
CA GLU A 59 9.42 -2.36 -39.21
C GLU A 59 8.59 -3.56 -38.74
N LYS A 60 8.88 -4.08 -37.55
CA LYS A 60 8.15 -5.19 -36.95
C LYS A 60 6.70 -4.82 -36.59
N TYR A 61 6.44 -3.57 -36.23
CA TYR A 61 5.15 -3.10 -35.73
C TYR A 61 4.49 -2.04 -36.63
N GLN A 62 4.68 -2.12 -37.96
CA GLN A 62 4.16 -1.15 -38.93
C GLN A 62 2.63 -1.02 -39.00
N ARG A 63 1.87 -1.97 -38.45
CA ARG A 63 0.40 -1.98 -38.56
C ARG A 63 -0.28 -1.34 -37.34
N GLY A 64 -0.58 -0.05 -37.43
CA GLY A 64 -1.45 0.69 -36.49
C GLY A 64 -0.73 1.34 -35.30
N ASP A 65 -1.52 1.89 -34.36
CA ASP A 65 -1.01 2.55 -33.13
C ASP A 65 -0.55 1.54 -32.07
N VAL A 66 0.48 0.74 -32.41
CA VAL A 66 1.02 -0.31 -31.54
C VAL A 66 2.23 0.17 -30.72
N PHE A 67 2.22 1.45 -30.31
CA PHE A 67 3.34 2.08 -29.59
C PHE A 67 3.68 1.36 -28.28
N GLN A 68 2.68 0.75 -27.63
CA GLN A 68 2.89 -0.01 -26.42
C GLN A 68 3.79 -1.24 -26.67
N ASP A 69 3.54 -1.99 -27.74
CA ASP A 69 4.31 -3.19 -28.02
C ASP A 69 5.70 -2.85 -28.56
N GLN A 70 5.82 -1.77 -29.34
CA GLN A 70 7.11 -1.21 -29.74
C GLN A 70 7.96 -0.85 -28.52
N ALA A 71 7.40 -0.08 -27.58
CA ALA A 71 8.08 0.31 -26.36
C ALA A 71 8.48 -0.92 -25.51
N MET A 72 7.57 -1.90 -25.38
CA MET A 72 7.84 -3.13 -24.64
C MET A 72 8.98 -3.93 -25.28
N GLU A 73 8.98 -4.08 -26.61
CA GLU A 73 10.04 -4.78 -27.34
C GLU A 73 11.38 -4.08 -27.19
N ALA A 74 11.41 -2.75 -27.34
CA ALA A 74 12.61 -1.94 -27.14
C ALA A 74 13.17 -2.10 -25.72
N LEU A 75 12.34 -2.00 -24.69
CA LEU A 75 12.75 -2.18 -23.29
C LEU A 75 13.24 -3.60 -23.00
N ASN A 76 12.61 -4.62 -23.58
CA ASN A 76 13.07 -6.01 -23.48
C ASN A 76 14.42 -6.21 -24.18
N LYS A 77 14.62 -5.58 -25.34
CA LYS A 77 15.90 -5.60 -26.05
C LYS A 77 16.98 -4.91 -25.20
N TRP A 78 16.69 -3.74 -24.64
CA TRP A 78 17.61 -3.05 -23.71
C TRP A 78 18.00 -3.94 -22.53
N ARG A 79 17.04 -4.60 -21.88
CA ARG A 79 17.30 -5.53 -20.77
C ARG A 79 18.23 -6.70 -21.16
N ARG A 80 18.16 -7.19 -22.40
CA ARG A 80 19.06 -8.25 -22.87
C ARG A 80 20.52 -7.78 -22.96
N PHE A 81 20.72 -6.52 -23.34
CA PHE A 81 22.05 -5.92 -23.43
C PHE A 81 22.54 -5.36 -22.11
N HIS A 82 21.66 -5.00 -21.17
CA HIS A 82 22.06 -4.42 -19.89
C HIS A 82 21.96 -5.43 -18.75
N THR A 83 23.07 -6.14 -18.49
CA THR A 83 23.14 -7.25 -17.52
C THR A 83 22.72 -6.86 -16.10
N ARG A 84 22.87 -5.59 -15.72
CA ARG A 84 22.54 -5.06 -14.39
C ARG A 84 21.48 -3.97 -14.45
N ALA A 85 20.51 -4.09 -15.35
CA ALA A 85 19.42 -3.14 -15.49
C ALA A 85 18.68 -2.89 -14.18
N LYS A 86 18.54 -1.61 -13.81
CA LYS A 86 17.78 -1.15 -12.66
C LYS A 86 16.62 -0.27 -13.09
N VAL A 87 15.64 -0.12 -12.18
CA VAL A 87 14.55 0.84 -12.35
C VAL A 87 15.10 2.27 -12.32
N ASP A 88 16.17 2.52 -11.57
CA ASP A 88 16.82 3.84 -11.49
C ASP A 88 17.37 4.29 -12.85
N ASP A 89 17.90 3.36 -13.65
CA ASP A 89 18.38 3.68 -15.01
C ASP A 89 17.22 4.14 -15.92
N LEU A 90 16.03 3.56 -15.75
CA LEU A 90 14.83 3.98 -16.47
C LEU A 90 14.35 5.35 -15.99
N ILE A 91 14.43 5.61 -14.69
CA ILE A 91 14.07 6.91 -14.11
C ILE A 91 14.96 8.00 -14.71
N HIS A 92 16.27 7.79 -14.72
CA HIS A 92 17.20 8.74 -15.34
C HIS A 92 16.93 8.93 -16.84
N GLY A 93 16.65 7.86 -17.59
CA GLY A 93 16.25 7.97 -18.99
C GLY A 93 14.97 8.79 -19.20
N LEU A 94 13.98 8.63 -18.31
CA LEU A 94 12.72 9.37 -18.33
C LEU A 94 12.90 10.86 -17.94
N GLU A 95 13.82 11.16 -17.02
CA GLU A 95 14.20 12.53 -16.65
C GLU A 95 14.81 13.27 -17.83
N GLN A 96 15.70 12.61 -18.60
CA GLN A 96 16.34 13.21 -19.77
C GLN A 96 15.32 13.59 -20.86
N ILE A 97 14.30 12.75 -21.08
CA ILE A 97 13.23 13.07 -22.04
C ILE A 97 12.12 13.96 -21.44
N ARG A 98 12.27 14.40 -20.18
CA ARG A 98 11.33 15.27 -19.45
C ARG A 98 9.91 14.70 -19.33
N ARG A 99 9.74 13.37 -19.32
CA ARG A 99 8.44 12.71 -19.12
C ARG A 99 8.16 12.47 -17.64
N PHE A 100 7.98 13.57 -16.90
CA PHE A 100 7.71 13.57 -15.46
C PHE A 100 6.35 12.97 -15.09
N ASP A 101 5.41 12.93 -16.03
CA ASP A 101 4.13 12.25 -15.90
C ASP A 101 4.32 10.76 -15.61
N ILE A 102 5.24 10.10 -16.33
CA ILE A 102 5.53 8.68 -16.17
C ILE A 102 6.34 8.43 -14.90
N LEU A 103 7.28 9.33 -14.58
CA LEU A 103 8.07 9.26 -13.35
C LEU A 103 7.19 9.23 -12.10
N GLN A 104 6.22 10.14 -12.02
CA GLN A 104 5.25 10.14 -10.92
C GLN A 104 4.46 8.84 -10.82
N LEU A 105 4.12 8.22 -11.95
CA LEU A 105 3.42 6.93 -11.97
C LEU A 105 4.32 5.79 -11.45
N ILE A 106 5.59 5.76 -11.84
CA ILE A 106 6.59 4.80 -11.35
C ILE A 106 6.78 4.97 -9.84
N GLU A 107 6.99 6.21 -9.38
CA GLU A 107 7.14 6.51 -7.96
C GLU A 107 5.95 6.02 -7.14
N ARG A 108 4.72 6.35 -7.58
CA ARG A 108 3.49 5.99 -6.86
C ARG A 108 3.23 4.48 -6.84
N ARG A 109 3.53 3.76 -7.93
CA ARG A 109 3.14 2.33 -8.07
C ARG A 109 4.26 1.35 -7.77
N ILE A 110 5.51 1.79 -7.78
CA ILE A 110 6.68 0.91 -7.62
C ILE A 110 7.52 1.35 -6.41
N ILE A 111 7.78 2.64 -6.22
CA ILE A 111 8.70 3.12 -5.16
C ILE A 111 7.98 3.31 -3.82
N LYS A 112 6.92 4.12 -3.77
CA LYS A 112 6.14 4.38 -2.55
C LYS A 112 5.55 3.12 -1.89
N PRO A 113 5.03 2.12 -2.62
CA PRO A 113 4.60 0.88 -1.98
C PRO A 113 5.77 0.08 -1.38
N LYS A 114 7.03 0.32 -1.76
CA LYS A 114 8.19 -0.23 -1.03
C LYS A 114 8.42 0.52 0.28
N HIS A 115 8.30 1.85 0.26
CA HIS A 115 8.47 2.65 1.46
C HIS A 115 7.45 2.26 2.55
N LEU A 116 6.18 2.05 2.17
CA LEU A 116 5.15 1.64 3.13
C LEU A 116 5.35 0.22 3.69
N LEU A 117 5.98 -0.70 2.93
CA LEU A 117 6.30 -2.05 3.42
C LEU A 117 7.61 -2.10 4.22
N ASN A 118 8.52 -1.16 3.98
CA ASN A 118 9.76 -1.02 4.75
C ASN A 118 9.54 -0.25 6.06
N MET A 119 8.47 0.55 6.17
CA MET A 119 8.09 1.22 7.42
C MET A 119 7.60 0.23 8.48
N ASP A 120 7.15 -0.98 8.10
CA ASP A 120 6.88 -2.06 9.06
C ASP A 120 8.16 -2.72 9.62
N GLN A 121 9.34 -2.40 9.06
CA GLN A 121 10.62 -2.98 9.46
C GLN A 121 11.55 -2.01 10.21
N GLN A 122 11.12 -0.78 10.48
CA GLN A 122 11.92 0.16 11.27
C GLN A 122 11.36 0.36 12.67
N GLU A 123 12.20 -0.03 13.63
CA GLU A 123 12.14 0.24 15.07
C GLU A 123 11.08 -0.52 15.88
N ILE A 124 11.32 -1.83 16.08
CA ILE A 124 10.89 -2.45 17.33
C ILE A 124 11.75 -1.79 18.42
N ASP A 125 11.22 -0.76 19.08
CA ASP A 125 11.81 -0.22 20.31
C ASP A 125 12.14 -1.42 21.21
N PRO A 126 13.41 -1.62 21.65
CA PRO A 126 13.79 -2.75 22.48
C PRO A 126 12.92 -2.88 23.74
N ARG A 127 12.30 -1.78 24.20
CA ARG A 127 11.37 -1.75 25.34
C ARG A 127 9.97 -2.27 25.02
N LYS A 128 9.56 -2.34 23.75
CA LYS A 128 8.22 -2.80 23.37
C LYS A 128 7.98 -4.26 23.77
N ASN A 129 8.98 -5.11 23.60
CA ASN A 129 8.93 -6.52 24.03
C ASN A 129 8.78 -6.67 25.54
N GLU A 130 9.41 -5.76 26.30
CA GLU A 130 9.33 -5.74 27.76
C GLU A 130 7.94 -5.27 28.24
N ILE A 131 7.42 -4.21 27.63
CA ILE A 131 6.05 -3.70 27.86
C ILE A 131 5.01 -4.77 27.54
N ASP A 132 5.15 -5.49 26.43
CA ASP A 132 4.22 -6.56 26.05
C ASP A 132 4.26 -7.76 27.01
N ASN A 133 5.44 -8.05 27.58
CA ASN A 133 5.59 -9.09 28.59
C ASN A 133 4.95 -8.65 29.93
N LEU A 134 5.16 -7.40 30.33
CA LEU A 134 4.52 -6.81 31.50
C LEU A 134 3.01 -6.77 31.37
N ASN A 135 2.48 -6.34 30.23
CA ASN A 135 1.03 -6.33 29.96
C ASN A 135 0.43 -7.74 30.02
N ARG A 136 1.13 -8.76 29.50
CA ARG A 136 0.69 -10.16 29.66
C ARG A 136 0.67 -10.61 31.11
N LYS A 137 1.67 -10.25 31.91
CA LYS A 137 1.69 -10.55 33.35
C LYS A 137 0.57 -9.85 34.09
N LEU A 138 0.33 -8.57 33.79
CA LEU A 138 -0.72 -7.75 34.36
C LEU A 138 -2.10 -8.36 34.08
N ASN A 139 -2.37 -8.72 32.82
CA ASN A 139 -3.63 -9.34 32.43
C ASN A 139 -3.85 -10.69 33.12
N ARG A 140 -2.80 -11.53 33.23
CA ARG A 140 -2.88 -12.78 34.00
C ARG A 140 -3.17 -12.56 35.48
N LEU A 141 -2.65 -11.48 36.07
CA LEU A 141 -2.92 -11.11 37.45
C LEU A 141 -4.38 -10.68 37.62
N PHE A 142 -4.87 -9.83 36.71
CA PHE A 142 -6.27 -9.41 36.70
C PHE A 142 -7.22 -10.59 36.50
N ASP A 143 -6.92 -11.52 35.60
CA ASP A 143 -7.70 -12.75 35.41
C ASP A 143 -7.71 -13.63 36.67
N LYS A 144 -6.58 -13.71 37.39
CA LYS A 144 -6.49 -14.42 38.68
C LYS A 144 -7.29 -13.75 39.80
N MET A 145 -7.35 -12.42 39.82
CA MET A 145 -8.21 -11.68 40.76
C MET A 145 -9.68 -11.84 40.40
N ARG A 146 -10.03 -11.79 39.11
CA ARG A 146 -11.40 -11.96 38.61
C ARG A 146 -11.96 -13.37 38.78
N SER A 147 -11.09 -14.38 38.71
CA SER A 147 -11.43 -15.79 38.97
C SER A 147 -11.45 -16.15 40.45
N GLY A 148 -11.17 -15.20 41.36
CA GLY A 148 -11.19 -15.44 42.80
C GLY A 148 -10.00 -16.26 43.33
N ILE A 149 -8.98 -16.51 42.50
CA ILE A 149 -7.76 -17.25 42.88
C ILE A 149 -6.87 -16.38 43.78
N ILE A 150 -6.88 -15.05 43.56
CA ILE A 150 -6.19 -14.07 44.40
C ILE A 150 -7.25 -13.17 45.02
N THR A 151 -7.49 -13.32 46.31
CA THR A 151 -8.33 -12.38 47.07
C THR A 151 -7.50 -11.15 47.44
N SER A 152 -8.03 -9.97 47.15
CA SER A 152 -7.41 -8.70 47.50
C SER A 152 -7.18 -8.65 49.02
N ARG A 153 -6.00 -8.23 49.46
CA ARG A 153 -5.57 -8.18 50.87
C ARG A 153 -6.41 -7.23 51.76
N GLU A 154 -7.43 -6.59 51.19
CA GLU A 154 -8.38 -5.69 51.85
C GLU A 154 -9.75 -6.34 52.13
N THR A 155 -9.83 -7.66 52.31
CA THR A 155 -11.08 -8.35 52.76
C THR A 155 -11.05 -8.87 54.19
N TYR A 156 -10.05 -8.49 54.98
CA TYR A 156 -10.07 -8.71 56.42
C TYR A 156 -9.90 -7.37 57.11
N VAL A 157 -11.00 -6.77 57.57
CA VAL A 157 -11.25 -6.34 58.97
C VAL A 157 -12.65 -5.72 59.00
N TYR A 158 -13.70 -6.55 59.13
CA TYR A 158 -14.96 -6.20 59.80
C TYR A 158 -15.68 -7.52 60.15
N SER A 159 -15.07 -8.32 61.03
CA SER A 159 -15.75 -9.50 61.59
C SER A 159 -15.35 -9.80 63.04
N THR A 160 -14.74 -8.85 63.76
CA THR A 160 -14.27 -9.07 65.14
C THR A 160 -14.72 -8.01 66.14
N ILE A 161 -15.84 -7.33 65.89
CA ILE A 161 -16.51 -6.61 66.98
C ILE A 161 -18.01 -6.84 66.84
N GLY A 162 -18.53 -7.73 67.67
CA GLY A 162 -19.96 -7.93 67.81
C GLY A 162 -20.62 -6.65 68.31
N LEU A 163 -21.52 -6.11 67.50
CA LEU A 163 -22.60 -5.25 67.97
C LEU A 163 -23.87 -5.65 67.21
N ASP A 164 -24.90 -5.88 68.01
CA ASP A 164 -26.23 -6.41 67.66
C ASP A 164 -27.03 -5.55 66.66
N PRO A 165 -28.07 -6.13 66.04
CA PRO A 165 -28.80 -5.55 64.91
C PRO A 165 -29.91 -4.59 65.34
N LEU A 166 -29.91 -3.38 64.78
CA LEU A 166 -31.06 -2.45 64.86
C LEU A 166 -31.56 -2.02 63.47
N ARG A 167 -32.61 -2.72 63.04
CA ARG A 167 -33.86 -2.24 62.43
C ARG A 167 -33.95 -0.77 61.95
N SER A 168 -34.18 -0.57 60.65
CA SER A 168 -35.30 0.22 60.06
C SER A 168 -35.12 0.29 58.53
N SER A 169 -35.93 -0.38 57.71
CA SER A 169 -37.18 0.16 57.14
C SER A 169 -37.06 1.57 56.54
N THR A 170 -36.81 1.67 55.24
CA THR A 170 -37.55 2.56 54.34
C THR A 170 -37.54 2.01 52.91
N LYS A 171 -38.76 1.90 52.36
CA LYS A 171 -39.06 1.76 50.93
C LYS A 171 -38.52 2.98 50.18
N SER A 172 -38.03 2.82 48.94
CA SER A 172 -38.49 3.66 47.83
C SER A 172 -37.95 3.24 46.45
N ALA A 173 -38.91 2.97 45.57
CA ALA A 173 -39.00 3.37 44.15
C ALA A 173 -37.88 3.03 43.16
N CYS A 174 -38.25 2.10 42.28
CA CYS A 174 -38.00 2.05 40.84
C CYS A 174 -37.84 3.43 40.17
N VAL A 175 -36.86 3.60 39.27
CA VAL A 175 -37.05 4.25 37.96
C VAL A 175 -36.05 3.66 36.95
N ASN A 176 -36.60 3.03 35.91
CA ASN A 176 -35.88 2.61 34.72
C ASN A 176 -35.59 3.84 33.84
N GLY A 177 -34.32 4.09 33.52
CA GLY A 177 -33.89 5.12 32.57
C GLY A 177 -33.53 4.51 31.21
N THR A 178 -34.52 4.39 30.32
CA THR A 178 -34.31 4.12 28.90
C THR A 178 -33.74 5.37 28.22
N ASN A 179 -32.60 5.26 27.53
CA ASN A 179 -32.19 6.25 26.54
C ASN A 179 -31.82 5.57 25.22
N ARG A 180 -32.82 5.52 24.31
CA ARG A 180 -32.64 5.42 22.86
C ARG A 180 -32.34 6.82 22.34
N ILE A 181 -31.19 7.02 21.67
CA ILE A 181 -30.99 8.14 20.76
C ILE A 181 -30.54 7.60 19.39
N ARG A 182 -31.08 8.25 18.36
CA ARG A 182 -31.37 7.82 16.99
C ARG A 182 -30.14 7.86 16.04
N PRO A 183 -30.21 7.18 14.88
CA PRO A 183 -29.23 7.28 13.81
C PRO A 183 -29.33 8.63 13.07
N VAL A 184 -28.19 9.23 12.74
CA VAL A 184 -28.09 10.46 11.94
C VAL A 184 -28.06 10.11 10.45
N ARG A 185 -28.91 10.82 9.70
CA ARG A 185 -29.17 10.66 8.27
C ARG A 185 -28.05 11.21 7.39
N SER A 186 -27.97 10.59 6.22
CA SER A 186 -27.33 11.00 4.98
C SER A 186 -27.57 12.47 4.62
N ILE A 187 -26.55 13.12 4.06
CA ILE A 187 -26.67 14.41 3.39
C ILE A 187 -26.42 14.17 1.90
N SER A 188 -27.46 14.51 1.13
CA SER A 188 -27.46 14.68 -0.32
C SER A 188 -26.97 16.09 -0.64
N THR A 189 -26.20 16.26 -1.71
CA THR A 189 -26.16 17.49 -2.49
C THR A 189 -25.98 17.14 -3.95
N ASP A 190 -27.07 17.27 -4.68
CA ASP A 190 -27.14 17.41 -6.13
C ASP A 190 -26.51 18.73 -6.57
N LEU A 191 -25.89 18.76 -7.74
CA LEU A 191 -25.70 19.98 -8.52
C LEU A 191 -25.63 19.61 -10.01
N GLU A 192 -26.76 19.82 -10.67
CA GLU A 192 -26.95 19.84 -12.12
C GLU A 192 -26.14 20.98 -12.75
N ILE A 193 -25.56 20.75 -13.93
CA ILE A 193 -25.32 21.80 -14.92
C ILE A 193 -25.70 21.26 -16.31
N TYR A 194 -26.75 21.86 -16.84
CA TYR A 194 -27.16 21.87 -18.25
C TYR A 194 -26.19 22.68 -19.10
N ALA A 195 -25.91 22.23 -20.34
CA ALA A 195 -25.79 23.11 -21.51
C ALA A 195 -25.79 22.30 -22.82
N ASN A 196 -26.69 22.71 -23.71
CA ASN A 196 -26.85 22.31 -25.10
C ASN A 196 -25.63 22.69 -25.95
N ASP A 197 -25.40 22.00 -27.08
CA ASP A 197 -25.35 22.74 -28.35
C ASP A 197 -25.66 21.88 -29.58
N HIS A 198 -26.44 22.49 -30.47
CA HIS A 198 -26.81 22.04 -31.80
C HIS A 198 -25.62 22.17 -32.76
N LYS A 199 -25.42 21.18 -33.64
CA LYS A 199 -25.09 21.34 -35.08
C LYS A 199 -24.76 19.99 -35.70
N ASN A 200 -25.66 19.50 -36.55
CA ASN A 200 -25.29 18.80 -37.77
C ASN A 200 -26.32 19.21 -38.83
N GLN A 201 -25.86 20.09 -39.72
CA GLN A 201 -26.43 20.30 -41.04
C GLN A 201 -25.89 19.18 -41.93
N GLU A 202 -26.79 18.39 -42.51
CA GLU A 202 -26.77 17.94 -43.90
C GLU A 202 -28.23 17.82 -44.36
#